data_AF-A0A1H0X0G7-F1
#
_entry.id   AF-A0A1H0X0G7-F1
#
_cell.length_a   1.000
_cell.length_b   1.000
_cell.length_c   1.000
_cell.angle_alpha   90.00
_cell.angle_beta   90.00
_cell.angle_gamma   90.00
#
_symmetry.space_group_name_H-M   'P 1'
#
loop_
_entity.id
_entity.type
_entity.pdbx_description
1 polymer ?
#
loop_
_entity_poly.entity_id
_entity_poly.type
_entity_poly.pdbx_seq_one_letter_code
_entity_poly.pdbx_strand_id
1 'polypeptide(L)'
;MEDDTATARTLLATLANDPDPHTQTAWSAPARQTATAIREHLINATQHRHTTVTFTELHRWRRDLDTTLDHLATTDPALWRHWQYPGTWLDSLLRLRSLIAHVLAKAYWNETDQVAYAEMDIPRYLWGAR
;
A
#
# COMPACT_ATOMS: atom_id res chain seq x y z
N MET A 1 -4.90 8.76 17.57
CA MET A 1 -5.99 8.34 16.67
C MET A 1 -6.17 9.28 15.48
N GLU A 2 -6.30 10.60 15.67
CA GLU A 2 -6.48 11.55 14.55
C GLU A 2 -5.18 11.74 13.72
N ASP A 3 -4.02 11.71 14.39
CA ASP A 3 -2.69 11.84 13.80
C ASP A 3 -2.26 10.62 12.94
N ASP A 4 -2.71 9.43 13.35
CA ASP A 4 -2.35 8.15 12.70
C ASP A 4 -3.02 8.02 11.32
N THR A 5 -4.26 8.50 11.22
CA THR A 5 -5.02 8.51 9.97
C THR A 5 -4.46 9.55 9.00
N ALA A 6 -4.03 10.71 9.49
CA ALA A 6 -3.37 11.73 8.67
C ALA A 6 -2.05 11.22 8.08
N THR A 7 -1.24 10.53 8.87
CA THR A 7 0.05 9.95 8.43
C THR A 7 -0.15 8.83 7.39
N ALA A 8 -1.09 7.91 7.61
CA ALA A 8 -1.42 6.87 6.63
C ALA A 8 -1.91 7.47 5.30
N ARG A 9 -2.75 8.52 5.37
CA ARG A 9 -3.19 9.27 4.18
C ARG A 9 -2.01 9.93 3.46
N THR A 10 -1.05 10.50 4.20
CA THR A 10 0.16 11.10 3.61
C THR A 10 1.01 10.06 2.89
N LEU A 11 1.28 8.90 3.50
CA LEU A 11 2.07 7.83 2.86
C LEU A 11 1.38 7.28 1.60
N LEU A 12 0.07 7.04 1.65
CA LEU A 12 -0.68 6.59 0.47
C LEU A 12 -0.79 7.69 -0.58
N ALA A 13 -0.87 8.95 -0.19
CA ALA A 13 -0.81 10.07 -1.12
C ALA A 13 0.57 10.19 -1.78
N THR A 14 1.65 10.01 -1.01
CA THR A 14 3.01 9.93 -1.54
C THR A 14 3.10 8.80 -2.55
N LEU A 15 2.59 7.61 -2.25
CA LEU A 15 2.65 6.47 -3.17
C LEU A 15 1.77 6.66 -4.42
N ALA A 16 0.59 7.23 -4.27
CA ALA A 16 -0.33 7.48 -5.38
C ALA A 16 0.18 8.54 -6.37
N ASN A 17 1.01 9.48 -5.88
CA ASN A 17 1.64 10.50 -6.71
C ASN A 17 3.03 10.05 -7.16
N ASP A 18 3.41 10.34 -8.41
CA ASP A 18 4.73 9.95 -8.94
C ASP A 18 5.84 10.71 -8.19
N PRO A 19 6.94 10.04 -7.74
CA PRO A 19 8.09 10.75 -7.19
C PRO A 19 8.77 11.66 -8.22
N ASP A 20 8.57 11.41 -9.52
CA ASP A 20 9.04 12.28 -10.60
C ASP A 20 7.89 12.60 -11.59
N PRO A 21 7.36 13.83 -11.63
CA PRO A 21 6.29 14.21 -12.56
C PRO A 21 6.72 14.15 -14.03
N HIS A 22 8.01 14.06 -14.33
CA HIS A 22 8.53 13.96 -15.70
C HIS A 22 8.67 12.52 -16.20
N THR A 23 8.57 11.53 -15.30
CA THR A 23 8.79 10.13 -15.63
C THR A 23 7.59 9.29 -15.20
N GLN A 24 6.44 9.48 -15.87
CA GLN A 24 5.31 8.57 -15.68
C GLN A 24 5.67 7.18 -16.19
N THR A 25 6.15 6.34 -15.29
CA THR A 25 6.52 4.98 -15.65
C THR A 25 5.31 4.05 -15.63
N ALA A 26 4.97 3.48 -16.77
CA ALA A 26 3.83 2.56 -16.91
C ALA A 26 3.89 1.37 -15.92
N TRP A 27 5.10 0.93 -15.54
CA TRP A 27 5.29 -0.20 -14.63
C TRP A 27 4.85 0.09 -13.18
N SER A 28 4.80 1.36 -12.73
CA SER A 28 4.38 1.73 -11.38
C SER A 28 2.87 2.00 -11.27
N ALA A 29 2.15 2.10 -12.39
CA ALA A 29 0.72 2.41 -12.41
C ALA A 29 -0.15 1.43 -11.59
N PRO A 30 0.07 0.10 -11.63
CA PRO A 30 -0.73 -0.83 -10.84
C PRO A 30 -0.56 -0.66 -9.32
N ALA A 31 0.67 -0.41 -8.84
CA ALA A 31 0.94 -0.11 -7.44
C ALA A 31 0.28 1.20 -6.98
N ARG A 32 0.27 2.22 -7.86
CA ARG A 32 -0.44 3.49 -7.60
C ARG A 32 -1.95 3.30 -7.50
N GLN A 33 -2.55 2.51 -8.38
CA GLN A 33 -3.98 2.18 -8.32
C GLN A 33 -4.33 1.48 -7.01
N THR A 34 -3.50 0.54 -6.57
CA THR A 34 -3.65 -0.14 -5.27
C THR A 34 -3.61 0.87 -4.12
N ALA A 35 -2.64 1.78 -4.12
CA ALA A 35 -2.50 2.82 -3.11
C ALA A 35 -3.71 3.77 -3.07
N THR A 36 -4.22 4.17 -4.24
CA THR A 36 -5.40 5.03 -4.38
C THR A 36 -6.64 4.35 -3.82
N ALA A 37 -6.88 3.07 -4.15
CA ALA A 37 -8.04 2.34 -3.64
C ALA A 37 -8.06 2.32 -2.10
N ILE A 38 -6.93 1.99 -1.47
CA ILE A 38 -6.82 1.95 -0.01
C ILE A 38 -6.97 3.36 0.60
N ARG A 39 -6.41 4.39 -0.06
CA ARG A 39 -6.56 5.79 0.36
C ARG A 39 -8.01 6.25 0.34
N GLU A 40 -8.75 5.93 -0.71
CA GLU A 40 -10.18 6.27 -0.83
C GLU A 40 -10.98 5.63 0.31
N HIS A 41 -10.70 4.37 0.62
CA HIS A 41 -11.30 3.70 1.77
C HIS A 41 -10.98 4.38 3.10
N LEU A 42 -9.76 4.89 3.30
CA LEU A 42 -9.39 5.64 4.51
C LEU A 42 -10.01 7.05 4.59
N ILE A 43 -10.23 7.71 3.46
CA ILE A 43 -10.91 9.01 3.42
C ILE A 43 -12.38 8.84 3.79
N ASN A 44 -13.01 7.80 3.25
CA ASN A 44 -14.43 7.53 3.41
C ASN A 44 -14.72 6.34 4.35
N ALA A 45 -13.88 6.14 5.38
CA ALA A 45 -13.91 4.94 6.23
C ALA A 45 -15.28 4.70 6.89
N THR A 46 -15.99 5.77 7.25
CA THR A 46 -17.35 5.72 7.80
C THR A 46 -18.37 5.19 6.80
N GLN A 47 -18.21 5.53 5.50
CA GLN A 47 -19.07 5.08 4.41
C GLN A 47 -18.70 3.67 3.93
N HIS A 48 -17.42 3.28 4.05
CA HIS A 48 -16.90 1.98 3.63
C HIS A 48 -16.75 0.97 4.78
N ARG A 49 -17.41 1.21 5.92
CA ARG A 49 -17.28 0.36 7.12
C ARG A 49 -17.56 -1.13 6.85
N HIS A 50 -18.44 -1.41 5.91
CA HIS A 50 -18.84 -2.77 5.51
C HIS A 50 -18.23 -3.21 4.18
N THR A 51 -17.35 -2.39 3.58
CA THR A 51 -16.70 -2.76 2.33
C THR A 51 -15.65 -3.84 2.60
N THR A 52 -15.69 -4.88 1.78
CA THR A 52 -14.74 -5.98 1.81
C THR A 52 -13.86 -5.95 0.56
N VAL A 53 -12.68 -6.53 0.67
CA VAL A 53 -11.80 -6.88 -0.43
C VAL A 53 -11.77 -8.39 -0.56
N THR A 54 -11.78 -8.91 -1.79
CA THR A 54 -11.70 -10.36 -2.02
C THR A 54 -10.26 -10.85 -1.94
N PHE A 55 -10.09 -12.14 -1.69
CA PHE A 55 -8.78 -12.80 -1.69
C PHE A 55 -8.06 -12.67 -3.05
N THR A 56 -8.81 -12.82 -4.15
CA THR A 56 -8.30 -12.59 -5.51
C THR A 56 -7.75 -11.18 -5.68
N GLU A 57 -8.45 -10.18 -5.16
CA GLU A 57 -8.05 -8.77 -5.25
C GLU A 57 -6.82 -8.49 -4.38
N LEU A 58 -6.74 -9.05 -3.17
CA LEU A 58 -5.55 -8.99 -2.32
C LEU A 58 -4.32 -9.60 -2.99
N HIS A 59 -4.48 -10.73 -3.67
CA HIS A 59 -3.39 -11.35 -4.44
C HIS A 59 -2.97 -10.50 -5.65
N ARG A 60 -3.92 -9.85 -6.32
CA ARG A 60 -3.64 -8.90 -7.40
C ARG A 60 -2.79 -7.75 -6.88
N TRP A 61 -3.22 -7.10 -5.81
CA TRP A 61 -2.47 -6.02 -5.17
C TRP A 61 -1.06 -6.44 -4.77
N ARG A 62 -0.91 -7.62 -4.13
CA ARG A 62 0.41 -8.14 -3.77
C ARG A 62 1.31 -8.29 -4.99
N ARG A 63 0.80 -8.88 -6.07
CA ARG A 63 1.56 -9.06 -7.31
C ARG A 63 1.98 -7.72 -7.91
N ASP A 64 1.08 -6.74 -7.94
CA ASP A 64 1.34 -5.41 -8.48
C ASP A 64 2.45 -4.69 -7.69
N LEU A 65 2.44 -4.82 -6.36
CA LEU A 65 3.46 -4.27 -5.47
C LEU A 65 4.81 -5.00 -5.61
N ASP A 66 4.81 -6.34 -5.63
CA ASP A 66 6.02 -7.15 -5.82
C ASP A 66 6.67 -6.85 -7.19
N THR A 67 5.87 -6.79 -8.27
CA THR A 67 6.38 -6.47 -9.63
C THR A 67 7.01 -5.08 -9.70
N THR A 68 6.39 -4.11 -9.04
CA THR A 68 6.89 -2.72 -8.98
C THR A 68 8.22 -2.66 -8.23
N LEU A 69 8.35 -3.39 -7.11
CA LEU A 69 9.59 -3.48 -6.34
C LEU A 69 10.71 -4.22 -7.08
N ASP A 70 10.37 -5.30 -7.78
CA ASP A 70 11.33 -6.04 -8.60
C ASP A 70 11.87 -5.16 -9.72
N HIS A 71 10.98 -4.41 -10.40
CA HIS A 71 11.40 -3.48 -11.45
C HIS A 71 12.30 -2.36 -10.91
N LEU A 72 11.94 -1.75 -9.78
CA LEU A 72 12.79 -0.75 -9.11
C LEU A 72 14.18 -1.29 -8.82
N ALA A 73 14.27 -2.50 -8.27
CA ALA A 73 15.53 -3.12 -7.91
C ALA A 73 16.44 -3.38 -9.12
N THR A 74 15.85 -3.64 -10.29
CA THR A 74 16.59 -3.91 -11.53
C THR A 74 16.97 -2.66 -12.31
N THR A 75 16.14 -1.61 -12.28
CA THR A 75 16.24 -0.49 -13.22
C THR A 75 16.97 0.71 -12.64
N ASP A 76 16.91 0.94 -11.32
CA ASP A 76 17.61 2.08 -10.70
C ASP A 76 18.10 1.82 -9.25
N PRO A 77 19.23 1.12 -9.08
CA PRO A 77 19.81 0.83 -7.76
C PRO A 77 20.31 2.08 -7.03
N ALA A 78 20.52 3.20 -7.73
CA ALA A 78 21.02 4.45 -7.14
C ALA A 78 19.88 5.26 -6.49
N LEU A 79 18.71 5.29 -7.12
CA LEU A 79 17.47 5.84 -6.52
C LEU A 79 17.02 5.04 -5.29
N TRP A 80 17.29 3.72 -5.27
CA TRP A 80 16.98 2.86 -4.14
C TRP A 80 17.54 3.36 -2.80
N ARG A 81 18.77 3.90 -2.76
CA ARG A 81 19.35 4.44 -1.52
C ARG A 81 18.71 5.76 -1.07
N HIS A 82 18.21 6.56 -2.02
CA HIS A 82 17.63 7.87 -1.72
C HIS A 82 16.15 7.76 -1.31
N TRP A 83 15.47 6.69 -1.68
CA TRP A 83 14.08 6.47 -1.30
C TRP A 83 13.92 5.53 -0.10
N GLN A 84 14.98 5.12 0.60
CA GLN A 84 14.84 4.36 1.85
C GLN A 84 14.46 5.20 3.07
N TYR A 85 14.46 6.54 2.95
CA TYR A 85 14.07 7.39 4.07
C TYR A 85 12.57 7.26 4.38
N PRO A 86 12.17 7.37 5.66
CA PRO A 86 10.76 7.37 6.02
C PRO A 86 9.97 8.44 5.26
N GLY A 87 8.78 8.09 4.78
CA GLY A 87 7.88 9.02 4.09
C GLY A 87 8.16 9.21 2.59
N THR A 88 9.12 8.51 2.02
CA THR A 88 9.37 8.48 0.57
C THR A 88 8.41 7.52 -0.14
N TRP A 89 8.48 7.53 -1.48
CA TRP A 89 7.70 6.64 -2.33
C TRP A 89 8.04 5.15 -2.10
N LEU A 90 9.33 4.79 -2.04
CA LEU A 90 9.76 3.40 -1.78
C LEU A 90 9.42 2.94 -0.35
N ASP A 91 9.57 3.79 0.67
CA ASP A 91 9.15 3.47 2.04
C ASP A 91 7.63 3.18 2.07
N SER A 92 6.83 4.03 1.42
CA SER A 92 5.38 3.84 1.30
C SER A 92 5.03 2.53 0.58
N LEU A 93 5.75 2.19 -0.50
CA LEU A 93 5.57 0.96 -1.26
C LEU A 93 5.90 -0.29 -0.43
N LEU A 94 7.01 -0.28 0.32
CA LEU A 94 7.43 -1.38 1.19
C LEU A 94 6.46 -1.61 2.35
N ARG A 95 5.97 -0.52 2.95
CA ARG A 95 4.96 -0.57 4.03
C ARG A 95 3.63 -1.11 3.52
N LEU A 96 3.19 -0.65 2.34
CA LEU A 96 1.97 -1.15 1.72
C LEU A 96 2.08 -2.63 1.38
N ARG A 97 3.20 -3.08 0.81
CA ARG A 97 3.46 -4.51 0.59
C ARG A 97 3.36 -5.30 1.89
N SER A 98 3.94 -4.80 2.98
CA SER A 98 3.90 -5.46 4.29
C SER A 98 2.49 -5.56 4.85
N LEU A 99 1.67 -4.51 4.70
CA LEU A 99 0.25 -4.54 5.03
C LEU A 99 -0.48 -5.63 4.25
N ILE A 100 -0.35 -5.67 2.92
CA ILE A 100 -1.06 -6.64 2.07
C ILE A 100 -0.60 -8.07 2.38
N ALA A 101 0.70 -8.29 2.59
CA ALA A 101 1.22 -9.60 2.98
C ALA A 101 0.64 -10.09 4.32
N HIS A 102 0.51 -9.19 5.30
CA HIS A 102 -0.12 -9.52 6.57
C HIS A 102 -1.60 -9.85 6.42
N VAL A 103 -2.35 -9.02 5.68
CA VAL A 103 -3.78 -9.22 5.44
C VAL A 103 -4.03 -10.56 4.75
N LEU A 104 -3.23 -10.91 3.73
CA LEU A 104 -3.29 -12.22 3.07
C LEU A 104 -3.00 -13.38 4.03
N ALA A 105 -1.96 -13.26 4.85
CA ALA A 105 -1.61 -14.31 5.82
C ALA A 105 -2.74 -14.53 6.84
N LYS A 106 -3.33 -13.44 7.35
CA LYS A 106 -4.48 -13.49 8.27
C LYS A 106 -5.70 -14.11 7.59
N ALA A 107 -6.03 -13.69 6.37
CA ALA A 107 -7.16 -14.24 5.61
C ALA A 107 -7.01 -15.73 5.34
N TYR A 108 -5.80 -16.17 4.99
CA TYR A 108 -5.47 -17.58 4.82
C TYR A 108 -5.66 -18.37 6.11
N TRP A 109 -5.15 -17.85 7.25
CA TRP A 109 -5.28 -18.51 8.56
C TRP A 109 -6.72 -18.61 9.04
N ASN A 110 -7.55 -17.64 8.69
CA ASN A 110 -8.96 -17.57 9.07
C ASN A 110 -9.89 -18.29 8.07
N GLU A 111 -9.35 -18.86 6.99
CA GLU A 111 -10.11 -19.49 5.90
C GLU A 111 -11.21 -18.56 5.32
N THR A 112 -10.90 -17.25 5.22
CA THR A 112 -11.83 -16.23 4.74
C THR A 112 -11.49 -15.80 3.31
N ASP A 113 -12.46 -15.88 2.40
CA ASP A 113 -12.32 -15.45 1.01
C ASP A 113 -12.44 -13.92 0.81
N GLN A 114 -12.82 -13.20 1.87
CA GLN A 114 -12.95 -11.75 1.87
C GLN A 114 -12.49 -11.17 3.21
N VAL A 115 -11.92 -9.97 3.16
CA VAL A 115 -11.47 -9.23 4.34
C VAL A 115 -12.15 -7.86 4.36
N ALA A 116 -12.73 -7.48 5.48
CA ALA A 116 -13.25 -6.13 5.65
C ALA A 116 -12.09 -5.13 5.71
N TYR A 117 -12.21 -3.98 5.03
CA TYR A 117 -11.19 -2.92 5.12
C TYR A 117 -10.94 -2.46 6.56
N ALA A 118 -11.98 -2.47 7.40
CA ALA A 118 -11.89 -2.15 8.82
C ALA A 118 -11.03 -3.13 9.64
N GLU A 119 -10.78 -4.34 9.12
CA GLU A 119 -9.94 -5.35 9.77
C GLU A 119 -8.48 -5.32 9.31
N MET A 120 -8.16 -4.49 8.31
CA MET A 120 -6.79 -4.25 7.88
C MET A 120 -6.13 -3.31 8.89
N ASP A 121 -5.03 -3.74 9.48
CA ASP A 121 -4.27 -2.95 10.46
C ASP A 121 -3.39 -1.90 9.76
N ILE A 122 -4.04 -1.02 8.99
CA ILE A 122 -3.42 0.05 8.21
C ILE A 122 -2.53 0.93 9.09
N PRO A 123 -2.96 1.38 10.29
CA PRO A 123 -2.11 2.16 11.17
C PRO A 123 -0.83 1.41 11.54
N ARG A 124 -0.88 0.16 11.99
CA ARG A 124 0.31 -0.59 12.42
C ARG A 124 1.35 -0.75 11.31
N TYR A 125 0.90 -1.08 10.09
CA TYR A 125 1.81 -1.41 8.99
C TYR A 125 2.31 -0.19 8.22
N LEU A 126 1.55 0.91 8.19
CA LEU A 126 2.02 2.17 7.60
C LEU A 126 2.78 3.05 8.60
N TRP A 127 2.61 2.87 9.91
CA TRP A 127 3.34 3.62 10.96
C TRP A 127 4.69 2.98 11.34
N GLY A 128 4.78 1.64 11.32
CA GLY A 128 5.85 0.93 12.02
C GLY A 128 5.57 1.02 13.52
N ALA A 129 5.39 -0.13 14.17
CA ALA A 129 5.06 -0.16 15.59
C ALA A 129 6.08 0.65 16.41
N ARG A 130 5.63 1.73 17.07
CA ARG A 130 6.33 2.24 18.26
C ARG A 130 5.92 1.44 19.47
#